data_AF-A0A1X7SS87-F1
#
_entry.id   AF-A0A1X7SS87-F1
#
_cell.length_a   1.000
_cell.length_b   1.000
_cell.length_c   1.000
_cell.angle_alpha   90.00
_cell.angle_beta   90.00
_cell.angle_gamma   90.00
#
_symmetry.space_group_name_H-M   'P 1'
#
loop_
_entity.id
_entity.type
_entity.pdbx_description
1 polymer ?
#
loop_
_entity_poly.entity_id
_entity_poly.type
_entity_poly.pdbx_seq_one_letter_code
_entity_poly.pdbx_strand_id
1 'polypeptide(L)' 'AGYTPLIWAAFNGHTQVVTMLLEKGADVTASTVDGETALDYAEGKGHYDTATILRVHSET' A
#
# COMPACT_ATOMS: atom_id res chain seq x y z
N ALA A 1 4.68 -12.42 -5.14
CA ALA A 1 5.72 -11.38 -5.29
C ALA A 1 5.53 -10.70 -6.63
N GLY A 2 5.36 -9.38 -6.63
CA GLY A 2 5.11 -8.59 -7.83
C GLY A 2 4.30 -7.34 -7.53
N TYR A 3 4.21 -6.45 -8.51
CA TYR A 3 3.43 -5.22 -8.36
C TYR A 3 1.93 -5.53 -8.31
N THR A 4 1.32 -5.33 -7.15
CA THR A 4 -0.13 -5.43 -6.95
C THR A 4 -0.81 -4.09 -7.25
N PRO A 5 -2.14 -4.07 -7.47
CA PRO A 5 -2.89 -2.82 -7.55
C PRO A 5 -2.70 -1.94 -6.30
N LEU A 6 -2.56 -2.55 -5.12
CA LEU A 6 -2.32 -1.84 -3.86
C LEU A 6 -0.96 -1.13 -3.87
N ILE A 7 0.10 -1.80 -4.32
CA ILE A 7 1.44 -1.20 -4.45
C ILE A 7 1.42 -0.01 -5.42
N TRP A 8 0.75 -0.15 -6.58
CA TRP A 8 0.64 0.97 -7.54
C TRP A 8 -0.17 2.15 -7.00
N ALA A 9 -1.27 1.89 -6.30
CA ALA A 9 -2.06 2.94 -5.68
C ALA A 9 -1.26 3.67 -4.59
N ALA A 10 -0.47 2.93 -3.79
CA ALA A 10 0.40 3.48 -2.77
C ALA A 10 1.54 4.32 -3.35
N PHE A 11 2.20 3.83 -4.40
CA PHE A 11 3.26 4.53 -5.12
C PHE A 11 2.82 5.90 -5.67
N ASN A 12 1.55 6.02 -6.09
CA ASN A 12 0.99 7.27 -6.63
C ASN A 12 0.24 8.11 -5.58
N GLY A 13 0.17 7.65 -4.34
CA GLY A 13 -0.57 8.35 -3.28
C GLY A 13 -2.09 8.40 -3.50
N HIS A 14 -2.65 7.43 -4.22
CA HIS A 14 -4.08 7.34 -4.49
C HIS A 14 -4.86 6.81 -3.28
N THR A 15 -4.96 7.63 -2.24
CA THR A 15 -5.50 7.26 -0.92
C THR A 15 -6.88 6.59 -1.00
N GLN A 16 -7.81 7.13 -1.77
CA GLN A 16 -9.16 6.54 -1.91
C GLN A 16 -9.13 5.15 -2.55
N VAL A 17 -8.22 4.92 -3.50
CA VAL A 17 -8.05 3.61 -4.15
C VAL A 17 -7.42 2.62 -3.19
N VAL A 18 -6.46 3.05 -2.37
CA VAL A 18 -5.86 2.23 -1.32
C VAL A 18 -6.92 1.76 -0.32
N THR A 19 -7.74 2.67 0.20
CA THR A 19 -8.84 2.30 1.11
C THR A 19 -9.79 1.30 0.47
N MET A 20 -10.25 1.56 -0.75
CA MET A 20 -11.15 0.65 -1.48
C MET A 20 -10.53 -0.75 -1.64
N LEU A 21 -9.25 -0.84 -1.98
CA LEU A 21 -8.57 -2.13 -2.16
C LEU A 21 -8.47 -2.90 -0.85
N LEU A 22 -8.14 -2.22 0.26
CA LEU A 22 -8.08 -2.83 1.59
C LEU A 22 -9.46 -3.34 2.04
N GLU A 23 -10.53 -2.56 1.83
CA GLU A 23 -11.91 -2.99 2.10
C GLU A 23 -12.34 -4.21 1.27
N LYS A 24 -11.71 -4.44 0.10
CA LYS A 24 -11.93 -5.61 -0.75
C LYS A 24 -11.03 -6.80 -0.40
N GLY A 25 -10.24 -6.70 0.67
CA GLY A 25 -9.35 -7.76 1.13
C GLY A 25 -8.05 -7.86 0.33
N ALA A 26 -7.55 -6.74 -0.22
CA ALA A 26 -6.21 -6.71 -0.77
C ALA A 26 -5.18 -7.07 0.31
N ASP A 27 -4.25 -7.95 -0.05
CA ASP A 27 -3.16 -8.35 0.83
C ASP A 27 -2.19 -7.18 1.06
N VAL A 28 -2.24 -6.60 2.25
CA VAL A 28 -1.37 -5.49 2.67
C VAL A 28 0.10 -5.91 2.84
N THR A 29 0.35 -7.21 3.03
CA THR A 29 1.70 -7.77 3.21
C THR A 29 2.37 -8.16 1.89
N ALA A 30 1.64 -8.05 0.78
CA ALA A 30 2.18 -8.34 -0.54
C ALA A 30 3.36 -7.42 -0.86
N SER A 31 4.46 -8.02 -1.32
CA SER A 31 5.68 -7.32 -1.69
C SER A 31 6.08 -7.56 -3.15
N THR A 32 6.88 -6.63 -3.68
CA THR A 32 7.53 -6.78 -4.98
C THR A 32 8.64 -7.83 -4.93
N VAL A 33 9.30 -8.07 -6.06
CA VAL A 33 10.47 -8.96 -6.13
C VAL A 33 11.65 -8.44 -5.30
N ASP A 34 11.70 -7.12 -5.06
CA ASP A 34 12.74 -6.46 -4.27
C ASP A 34 12.43 -6.46 -2.77
N GLY A 35 11.26 -6.98 -2.36
CA GLY A 35 10.82 -7.04 -0.97
C GLY A 35 10.02 -5.82 -0.49
N GLU A 36 9.83 -4.82 -1.35
CA GLU A 36 9.11 -3.59 -1.02
C GLU A 36 7.59 -3.82 -1.00
N THR A 37 6.94 -3.37 0.06
CA THR A 37 5.49 -3.39 0.27
C THR A 37 4.83 -2.11 -0.21
N ALA A 38 3.49 -2.07 -0.22
CA ALA A 38 2.75 -0.84 -0.48
C ALA A 38 3.12 0.28 0.51
N LEU A 39 3.40 -0.05 1.78
CA LEU A 39 3.78 0.92 2.80
C LEU A 39 5.13 1.55 2.47
N ASP A 40 6.13 0.75 2.09
CA ASP A 40 7.47 1.23 1.78
C ASP A 40 7.45 2.24 0.62
N TYR A 41 6.67 1.96 -0.42
CA TYR A 41 6.50 2.91 -1.53
C TYR A 41 5.76 4.19 -1.12
N ALA A 42 4.72 4.10 -0.29
CA ALA A 42 4.02 5.29 0.18
C ALA A 42 4.95 6.18 1.03
N GLU A 43 5.75 5.60 1.92
CA GLU A 43 6.71 6.34 2.75
C GLU A 43 7.86 6.92 1.90
N GLY A 44 8.46 6.13 1.01
CA GLY A 44 9.55 6.57 0.14
C GLY A 44 9.16 7.67 -0.85
N LYS A 45 7.86 7.79 -1.18
CA LYS A 45 7.31 8.88 -2.01
C LYS A 45 6.74 10.05 -1.21
N GLY A 46 6.71 9.97 0.12
CA GLY A 46 6.15 11.01 0.99
C GLY A 46 4.62 11.10 0.97
N HIS A 47 3.93 10.02 0.59
CA HIS A 47 2.48 9.92 0.61
C HIS A 47 1.96 9.54 2.01
N TYR A 48 2.19 10.41 2.99
CA TYR A 48 2.00 10.11 4.41
C TYR A 48 0.57 9.71 4.81
N ASP A 49 -0.47 10.29 4.17
CA ASP A 49 -1.86 9.88 4.40
C ASP A 49 -2.09 8.44 3.98
N THR A 50 -1.52 8.05 2.83
CA THR A 50 -1.60 6.70 2.30
C THR A 50 -0.81 5.71 3.17
N ALA A 51 0.39 6.09 3.59
CA ALA A 51 1.21 5.29 4.51
C ALA A 51 0.50 5.06 5.86
N THR A 52 -0.22 6.07 6.36
CA THR A 52 -0.99 5.95 7.60
C THR A 52 -2.09 4.92 7.50
N ILE A 53 -2.86 4.93 6.41
CA ILE A 53 -3.92 3.94 6.16
C ILE A 53 -3.36 2.52 6.05
N LEU A 54 -2.25 2.35 5.33
CA LEU A 54 -1.59 1.05 5.16
C LEU A 54 -1.05 0.50 6.48
N ARG A 55 -0.45 1.36 7.32
CA ARG A 55 0.07 0.97 8.64
C ARG A 55 -1.03 0.44 9.56
N VAL A 56 -2.16 1.14 9.63
CA VAL A 56 -3.31 0.71 10.42
C VAL A 56 -3.82 -0.66 9.98
N HIS A 57 -3.88 -0.90 8.67
CA HIS A 57 -4.34 -2.19 8.13
C HIS A 57 -3.31 -3.31 8.22
N SER A 58 -2.02 -3.01 8.39
CA SER A 58 -0.99 -4.04 8.60
C SER A 58 -0.97 -4.62 10.01
N GLU A 59 -1.59 -3.92 10.97
CA GLU A 59 -1.66 -4.32 12.39
C GLU A 59 -3.00 -5.01 12.76
N THR A 60 -3.93 -5.13 11.80
CA THR A 60 -5.26 -5.74 11.98
C THR A 60 -5.41 -7.06 11.24
#